data_AF-A0A438CYD3-F1
#
_entry.id   AF-A0A438CYD3-F1
#
_cell.length_a   1.000
_cell.length_b   1.000
_cell.length_c   1.000
_cell.angle_alpha   90.00
_cell.angle_beta   90.00
_cell.angle_gamma   90.00
#
_symmetry.space_group_name_H-M   'P 1'
#
loop_
_entity.id
_entity.type
_entity.pdbx_description
1 polymer ?
#
loop_
_entity_poly.entity_id
_entity_poly.type
_entity_poly.pdbx_seq_one_letter_code
_entity_poly.pdbx_strand_id
1 'polypeptide(L)'
;MTGDATILQNYKPSNGHSSVHIADGSKSKIVGTGFIKLTKDLYLDSVLHVPNLDCNLLSISKLARDLQCVTKFYPNSCVFQDLKSGKMIGSAELCSGLYLLSCGQFSTKSLKQVAYSLIVC
;
A
#
# COMPACT_ATOMS: atom_id res chain seq x y z
N MET A 1 2.82 -2.43 2.52
CA MET A 1 2.99 -3.73 3.19
C MET A 1 1.86 -4.63 2.73
N THR A 2 2.13 -5.92 2.57
CA THR A 2 1.14 -6.92 2.14
C THR A 2 1.31 -8.22 2.92
N GLY A 3 0.21 -8.91 3.19
CA GLY A 3 0.23 -10.30 3.67
C GLY A 3 0.34 -11.33 2.55
N ASP A 4 0.11 -10.91 1.31
CA ASP A 4 0.15 -11.75 0.12
C ASP A 4 1.46 -11.55 -0.65
N ALA A 5 2.28 -12.59 -0.76
CA ALA A 5 3.51 -12.57 -1.54
C ALA A 5 3.27 -12.70 -3.05
N THR A 6 2.13 -13.24 -3.47
CA THR A 6 1.86 -13.55 -4.88
C THR A 6 1.67 -12.31 -5.74
N ILE A 7 1.30 -11.19 -5.12
CA ILE A 7 1.16 -9.89 -5.78
C ILE A 7 2.51 -9.14 -5.92
N LEU A 8 3.59 -9.68 -5.34
CA LEU A 8 4.92 -9.08 -5.39
C LEU A 8 5.76 -9.65 -6.53
N GLN A 9 6.35 -8.76 -7.31
CA GLN A 9 7.36 -9.06 -8.32
C GLN A 9 8.75 -8.85 -7.73
N ASN A 10 9.77 -9.47 -8.33
CA ASN A 10 11.17 -9.36 -7.89
C ASN A 10 11.35 -9.65 -6.38
N TYR A 11 10.61 -10.64 -5.88
CA TYR A 11 10.56 -10.97 -4.46
C TYR A 11 11.94 -11.38 -3.94
N LYS A 12 12.34 -10.78 -2.82
CA LYS A 12 13.57 -11.07 -2.09
C LYS A 12 13.19 -11.50 -0.67
N PRO A 13 13.40 -12.78 -0.29
CA PRO A 13 13.21 -13.21 1.08
C PRO A 13 14.18 -12.47 1.99
N SER A 14 13.75 -12.24 3.23
CA SER A 14 14.60 -11.65 4.26
C SER A 14 14.97 -12.70 5.31
N ASN A 15 16.07 -12.48 6.01
CA ASN A 15 16.55 -13.39 7.05
C ASN A 15 15.69 -13.38 8.33
N GLY A 16 14.55 -12.66 8.34
CA GLY A 16 13.56 -12.72 9.43
C GLY A 16 13.97 -12.03 10.73
N HIS A 17 15.03 -11.20 10.72
CA HIS A 17 15.50 -10.45 11.89
C HIS A 17 14.68 -9.20 12.19
N SER A 18 13.89 -8.72 11.23
CA SER A 18 13.07 -7.51 11.36
C SER A 18 11.59 -7.85 11.52
N SER A 19 10.87 -6.98 12.22
CA SER A 19 9.46 -7.19 12.58
C SER A 19 8.75 -5.85 12.74
N VAL A 20 7.43 -5.86 12.56
CA VAL A 20 6.56 -4.71 12.79
C VAL A 20 5.51 -5.05 13.85
N HIS A 21 5.05 -4.03 14.57
CA HIS A 21 3.80 -4.14 15.33
C HIS A 21 2.66 -3.77 14.40
N ILE A 22 1.59 -4.57 14.41
CA ILE A 22 0.39 -4.30 13.62
C ILE A 22 -0.73 -3.79 14.54
N ALA A 23 -1.84 -3.33 13.95
CA ALA A 23 -2.86 -2.57 14.67
C ALA A 23 -3.57 -3.34 15.79
N ASP A 24 -3.58 -4.68 15.72
CA ASP A 24 -4.11 -5.55 16.79
C ASP A 24 -3.17 -5.69 18.00
N GLY A 25 -2.00 -5.01 17.97
CA GLY A 25 -0.98 -5.05 19.01
C GLY A 25 0.00 -6.22 18.88
N SER A 26 -0.25 -7.17 17.97
CA SER A 26 0.65 -8.29 17.73
C SER A 26 1.89 -7.87 16.95
N LYS A 27 2.93 -8.70 17.06
CA LYS A 27 4.21 -8.51 16.37
C LYS A 27 4.30 -9.51 15.22
N SER A 28 4.53 -9.02 14.02
CA SER A 28 4.65 -9.84 12.82
C SER A 28 6.04 -9.69 12.20
N LYS A 29 6.61 -10.81 11.75
CA LYS A 29 7.92 -10.81 11.08
C LYS A 29 7.78 -10.22 9.67
N ILE A 30 8.78 -9.45 9.28
CA ILE A 30 9.00 -9.15 7.87
C ILE A 30 9.73 -10.35 7.30
N VAL A 31 9.13 -11.04 6.33
CA VAL A 31 9.69 -12.27 5.75
C VAL A 31 10.25 -12.06 4.34
N GLY A 32 10.01 -10.90 3.75
CA GLY A 32 10.62 -10.51 2.49
C GLY A 32 10.18 -9.13 2.03
N THR A 33 10.65 -8.78 0.84
CA THR A 33 10.36 -7.52 0.18
C THR A 33 10.20 -7.75 -1.31
N GLY A 34 9.38 -6.93 -1.97
CA GLY A 34 9.24 -7.00 -3.43
C GLY A 34 8.76 -5.70 -4.03
N PHE A 35 8.56 -5.73 -5.33
CA PHE A 35 8.00 -4.65 -6.12
C PHE A 35 6.54 -4.92 -6.41
N ILE A 36 5.68 -3.89 -6.37
CA ILE A 36 4.29 -4.00 -6.81
C ILE A 36 3.97 -2.90 -7.81
N LYS A 37 3.29 -3.29 -8.89
CA LYS A 37 2.69 -2.36 -9.84
C LYS A 37 1.18 -2.38 -9.64
N LEU A 38 0.63 -1.29 -9.13
CA LEU A 38 -0.80 -1.15 -8.85
C LEU A 38 -1.53 -0.64 -10.10
N THR A 39 -0.98 0.37 -10.76
CA THR A 39 -1.50 0.86 -12.05
C THR A 39 -0.35 1.12 -13.01
N LYS A 40 -0.65 1.66 -14.20
CA LYS A 40 0.40 2.10 -15.14
C LYS A 40 1.32 3.15 -14.51
N ASP A 41 0.75 4.05 -13.72
CA ASP A 41 1.44 5.23 -13.16
C ASP A 41 1.67 5.12 -11.65
N LEU A 42 1.17 4.06 -10.99
CA LEU A 42 1.27 3.82 -9.55
C LEU A 42 2.00 2.51 -9.28
N TYR A 43 3.21 2.60 -8.75
CA TYR A 43 4.03 1.46 -8.40
C TYR A 43 4.85 1.76 -7.13
N LEU A 44 5.26 0.70 -6.44
CA LEU A 44 6.11 0.81 -5.26
C LEU A 44 7.17 -0.28 -5.31
N ASP A 45 8.42 0.12 -5.06
CA ASP A 45 9.49 -0.81 -4.79
C ASP A 45 9.63 -1.04 -3.28
N SER A 46 10.36 -2.08 -2.87
CA SER A 46 10.67 -2.37 -1.47
C SER A 46 9.41 -2.48 -0.57
N VAL A 47 8.37 -3.14 -1.07
CA VAL A 47 7.14 -3.44 -0.33
C VAL A 47 7.37 -4.62 0.60
N LEU A 48 7.18 -4.39 1.90
CA LEU A 48 7.34 -5.41 2.93
C LEU A 48 6.24 -6.48 2.84
N HIS A 49 6.66 -7.75 2.85
CA HIS A 49 5.80 -8.91 3.04
C HIS A 49 5.74 -9.29 4.52
N VAL A 50 4.53 -9.22 5.08
CA VAL A 50 4.20 -9.38 6.50
C VAL A 50 3.05 -10.39 6.59
N PRO A 51 3.31 -11.69 6.80
CA PRO A 51 2.30 -12.75 6.58
C PRO A 51 1.03 -12.63 7.41
N ASN A 52 1.14 -12.13 8.64
CA ASN A 52 0.00 -11.97 9.56
C ASN A 52 -0.76 -10.65 9.33
N LEU A 53 -0.63 -10.03 8.16
CA LEU A 53 -1.28 -8.77 7.86
C LEU A 53 -2.61 -9.02 7.16
N ASP A 54 -3.71 -8.73 7.85
CA ASP A 54 -5.08 -8.94 7.33
C ASP A 54 -5.43 -8.00 6.17
N CYS A 55 -4.63 -6.96 5.93
CA CYS A 55 -4.94 -5.88 5.01
C CYS A 55 -3.69 -5.30 4.34
N ASN A 56 -3.79 -4.89 3.08
CA ASN A 56 -2.66 -4.24 2.41
C ASN A 56 -2.58 -2.76 2.78
N LEU A 57 -1.43 -2.34 3.29
CA LEU A 57 -1.20 -0.95 3.74
C LEU A 57 -0.30 -0.19 2.75
N LEU A 58 -0.75 0.98 2.31
CA LEU A 58 0.00 1.92 1.49
C LEU A 58 0.50 3.06 2.36
N SER A 59 1.82 3.25 2.41
CA SER A 59 2.42 4.40 3.11
C SER A 59 2.41 5.62 2.18
N ILE A 60 1.75 6.70 2.61
CA ILE A 60 1.71 7.97 1.87
C ILE A 60 3.10 8.60 1.75
N SER A 61 3.91 8.56 2.82
CA SER A 61 5.27 9.10 2.78
C SER A 61 6.16 8.32 1.81
N LYS A 62 6.01 6.99 1.75
CA LYS A 62 6.69 6.18 0.74
C LYS A 62 6.18 6.49 -0.67
N LEU A 63 4.87 6.60 -0.85
CA LEU A 63 4.26 6.93 -2.14
C LEU A 63 4.76 8.28 -2.67
N ALA A 64 4.69 9.32 -1.82
CA ALA A 64 5.11 10.68 -2.15
C ALA A 64 6.59 10.75 -2.53
N ARG A 65 7.45 10.03 -1.82
CA ARG A 65 8.89 9.98 -2.09
C ARG A 65 9.20 9.20 -3.37
N ASP A 66 8.66 7.99 -3.50
CA ASP A 66 9.00 7.08 -4.59
C ASP A 66 8.45 7.56 -5.93
N LEU A 67 7.26 8.18 -5.94
CA LEU A 67 6.60 8.67 -7.16
C LEU A 67 6.67 10.18 -7.36
N GLN A 68 7.34 10.92 -6.46
CA GLN A 68 7.39 12.39 -6.49
C GLN A 68 5.98 12.99 -6.68
N CYS A 69 5.04 12.57 -5.83
CA CYS A 69 3.64 12.95 -5.92
C CYS A 69 3.14 13.66 -4.65
N VAL A 70 2.09 14.47 -4.80
CA VAL A 70 1.29 15.00 -3.70
C VAL A 70 0.04 14.14 -3.50
N THR A 71 -0.37 13.96 -2.25
CA THR A 71 -1.69 13.39 -1.91
C THR A 71 -2.61 14.52 -1.46
N LYS A 72 -3.76 14.66 -2.14
CA LYS A 72 -4.80 15.62 -1.78
C LYS A 72 -5.98 14.87 -1.18
N PHE A 73 -6.33 15.21 0.05
CA PHE A 73 -7.48 14.64 0.75
C PHE A 73 -8.72 15.51 0.55
N TYR A 74 -9.83 14.85 0.28
CA TYR A 74 -11.19 15.39 0.20
C TYR A 74 -12.06 14.64 1.21
N PRO A 75 -13.26 15.16 1.55
CA PRO A 75 -14.12 14.55 2.56
C PRO A 75 -14.36 13.05 2.35
N ASN A 76 -14.51 12.60 1.10
CA ASN A 76 -14.86 11.21 0.76
C ASN A 76 -13.84 10.51 -0.17
N SER A 77 -12.72 11.15 -0.48
CA SER A 77 -11.73 10.59 -1.40
C SER A 77 -10.34 11.19 -1.19
N CYS A 78 -9.33 10.58 -1.80
CA CYS A 78 -8.04 11.22 -1.98
C CYS A 78 -7.51 10.99 -3.40
N VAL A 79 -6.65 11.91 -3.83
CA VAL A 79 -6.05 11.92 -5.16
C VAL A 79 -4.54 11.98 -5.02
N PHE A 80 -3.86 11.13 -5.77
CA PHE A 80 -2.41 11.15 -5.95
C PHE A 80 -2.09 11.87 -7.27
N GLN A 81 -1.31 12.94 -7.18
CA GLN A 81 -0.99 13.80 -8.31
C GLN A 81 0.52 13.92 -8.45
N ASP A 82 1.05 13.61 -9.63
CA ASP A 82 2.47 13.79 -9.96
C ASP A 82 2.86 15.27 -9.82
N LEU A 83 3.96 15.55 -9.11
CA LEU A 83 4.37 16.93 -8.80
C LEU A 83 4.81 17.71 -10.03
N LYS A 84 5.42 17.03 -11.01
CA LYS A 84 6.00 17.70 -12.18
C LYS A 84 4.96 18.05 -13.23
N SER A 85 4.10 17.09 -13.56
CA SER A 85 3.10 17.22 -14.63
C SER A 85 1.73 17.67 -14.13
N GLY A 86 1.46 17.55 -12.83
CA GLY A 86 0.12 17.76 -12.29
C GLY A 86 -0.88 16.69 -12.73
N LYS A 87 -0.44 15.58 -13.32
CA LYS A 87 -1.34 14.50 -13.75
C LYS A 87 -1.81 13.68 -12.54
N MET A 88 -3.09 13.31 -12.51
CA MET A 88 -3.60 12.32 -11.57
C MET A 88 -3.01 10.93 -11.92
N ILE A 89 -2.32 10.31 -10.96
CA ILE A 89 -1.71 8.98 -11.11
C ILE A 89 -2.46 7.89 -10.35
N GLY A 90 -3.39 8.28 -9.48
CA GLY A 90 -4.32 7.38 -8.81
C GLY A 90 -5.27 8.12 -7.87
N SER A 91 -6.24 7.39 -7.35
CA SER A 91 -7.20 7.90 -6.37
C SER A 91 -7.67 6.77 -5.46
N ALA A 92 -8.16 7.15 -4.28
CA ALA A 92 -8.79 6.24 -3.34
C ALA A 92 -10.09 6.83 -2.81
N GLU A 93 -11.05 5.98 -2.47
CA GLU A 93 -12.36 6.37 -1.97
C GLU A 93 -12.51 6.02 -0.49
N LEU A 94 -13.16 6.90 0.27
CA LEU A 94 -13.43 6.64 1.67
C LEU A 94 -14.49 5.54 1.81
N CYS A 95 -14.15 4.47 2.50
CA CYS A 95 -15.05 3.40 2.87
C CYS A 95 -14.79 2.99 4.32
N SER A 96 -15.81 3.09 5.17
CA SER A 96 -15.74 2.71 6.59
C SER A 96 -14.55 3.33 7.34
N GLY A 97 -14.23 4.60 7.07
CA GLY A 97 -13.12 5.32 7.72
C GLY A 97 -11.74 5.11 7.10
N LEU A 98 -11.62 4.40 5.97
CA LEU A 98 -10.36 4.06 5.31
C LEU A 98 -10.40 4.44 3.82
N TYR A 99 -9.27 4.85 3.24
CA TYR A 99 -9.21 5.25 1.82
C TYR A 99 -8.81 4.10 0.91
N LEU A 100 -9.76 3.45 0.25
CA LEU A 100 -9.54 2.30 -0.62
C LEU A 100 -9.06 2.70 -2.01
N LEU A 101 -7.85 2.26 -2.38
CA LEU A 101 -7.30 2.45 -3.72
C LEU A 101 -8.08 1.63 -4.76
N SER A 102 -8.61 2.30 -5.78
CA SER A 102 -9.24 1.62 -6.91
C SER A 102 -8.16 1.08 -7.84
N CYS A 103 -8.03 -0.24 -7.95
CA CYS A 103 -7.01 -0.90 -8.76
C CYS A 103 -7.67 -1.82 -9.79
N GLY A 104 -7.56 -1.48 -11.07
CA GLY A 104 -8.25 -2.15 -12.19
C GLY A 104 -7.81 -3.58 -12.53
N GLN A 105 -7.07 -4.28 -11.65
CA GLN A 105 -6.55 -5.62 -11.89
C GLN A 105 -6.80 -6.63 -10.76
N PHE A 106 -7.40 -6.25 -9.63
CA PHE A 106 -7.73 -7.18 -8.57
C PHE A 106 -9.22 -7.52 -8.61
N SER A 107 -9.53 -8.62 -9.31
CA SER A 107 -10.84 -9.26 -9.27
C SER A 107 -11.16 -9.68 -7.83
N THR A 108 -12.36 -9.33 -7.38
CA THR A 108 -12.93 -9.61 -6.07
C THR A 108 -13.10 -11.11 -5.86
N LYS A 109 -12.03 -11.79 -5.41
CA LYS A 109 -12.16 -13.10 -4.78
C LYS A 109 -11.46 -13.05 -3.42
N SER A 110 -12.32 -12.89 -2.39
CA SER A 110 -11.99 -12.81 -0.96
C SER A 110 -10.88 -11.82 -0.57
N LEU A 111 -11.08 -10.53 -0.85
CA LEU A 111 -10.37 -9.48 -0.13
C LEU A 111 -11.07 -9.31 1.22
N LYS A 112 -10.63 -10.03 2.26
CA LYS A 112 -10.95 -9.61 3.63
C LYS A 112 -10.25 -8.27 3.84
N GLN A 113 -11.06 -7.22 3.93
CA GLN A 113 -10.74 -5.88 4.40
C GLN A 113 -9.42 -5.27 3.87
N VAL A 114 -9.47 -4.60 2.72
CA VAL A 114 -8.40 -3.65 2.38
C VAL A 114 -8.50 -2.50 3.38
N ALA A 115 -7.44 -2.24 4.14
CA ALA A 115 -7.42 -1.21 5.16
C ALA A 115 -6.29 -0.23 4.86
N TYR A 116 -6.62 1.06 4.82
CA TYR A 116 -5.66 2.15 4.74
C TYR A 116 -5.91 3.09 5.90
N SER A 117 -5.31 2.77 7.05
CA SER A 117 -5.22 3.70 8.17
C SER A 117 -4.09 4.67 7.87
N LEU A 118 -4.41 5.97 7.87
CA LEU A 118 -3.41 7.04 7.90
C LEU A 118 -2.56 6.87 9.16
N ILE A 119 -1.34 6.37 9.01
CA ILE A 119 -0.26 6.73 9.93
C ILE A 119 0.53 7.80 9.21
N VAL A 120 0.21 9.05 9.51
CA VAL A 120 1.18 10.14 9.41
C VAL A 120 2.24 9.83 10.48
N CYS A 121 3.34 9.23 10.07
CA CYS A 121 4.61 9.42 10.76
C CYS A 121 5.40 10.44 9.94
#